data_AF-A0A8J7LCQ8-F1
#
_entry.id   AF-A0A8J7LCQ8-F1
#
_cell.length_a   1.000
_cell.length_b   1.000
_cell.length_c   1.000
_cell.angle_alpha   90.00
_cell.angle_beta   90.00
_cell.angle_gamma   90.00
#
_symmetry.space_group_name_H-M   'P 1'
#
loop_
_entity.id
_entity.type
_entity.pdbx_description
1 polymer ?
#
loop_
_entity_poly.entity_id
_entity_poly.type
_entity_poly.pdbx_seq_one_letter_code
_entity_poly.pdbx_strand_id
1 'polypeptide(L)'
;MDIERLIEELEKVGILEEIQRKRLTTSEMPASLYIKLVAASIATKKNLSGVIATALETYAMRNQDKHFDELRLQAAASGKSLEQYLVEVIATRLQKKGDEV
;
A
#
# COMPACT_ATOMS: atom_id res chain seq x y z
N MET A 1 -1.59 14.77 7.12
CA MET A 1 -0.83 14.61 5.87
C MET A 1 -1.82 14.81 4.76
N ASP A 2 -1.45 15.55 3.73
CA ASP A 2 -2.32 15.78 2.59
C ASP A 2 -2.09 14.68 1.54
N ILE A 3 -2.98 13.68 1.53
CA ILE A 3 -2.89 12.56 0.59
C ILE A 3 -3.11 13.04 -0.84
N GLU A 4 -3.99 14.02 -1.04
CA GLU A 4 -4.24 14.61 -2.36
C GLU A 4 -2.96 15.26 -2.89
N ARG A 5 -2.27 16.02 -2.05
CA ARG A 5 -0.96 16.60 -2.41
C ARG A 5 0.09 15.54 -2.75
N LEU A 6 0.12 14.41 -2.02
CA LEU A 6 1.04 13.32 -2.36
C LEU A 6 0.67 12.69 -3.71
N ILE A 7 -0.62 12.47 -3.99
CA ILE A 7 -1.10 11.96 -5.27
C ILE A 7 -0.69 12.89 -6.41
N GLU A 8 -0.87 14.21 -6.24
CA GLU A 8 -0.43 15.22 -7.22
C GLU A 8 1.09 15.16 -7.48
N GLU A 9 1.91 15.03 -6.45
CA GLU A 9 3.37 14.93 -6.62
C GLU A 9 3.77 13.60 -7.30
N LEU A 10 3.08 12.50 -7.00
CA LEU A 10 3.28 11.20 -7.67
C LEU A 10 2.88 11.23 -9.15
N GLU A 11 1.83 12.00 -9.49
CA GLU A 11 1.44 12.26 -10.88
C GLU A 11 2.49 13.07 -11.63
N LYS A 12 3.03 14.14 -11.01
CA LYS A 12 4.09 14.98 -11.61
C LYS A 12 5.35 14.20 -11.95
N VAL A 13 5.72 13.20 -11.14
CA VAL A 13 6.87 12.33 -11.41
C VAL A 13 6.53 11.12 -12.29
N GLY A 14 5.30 11.01 -12.79
CA GLY A 14 4.88 10.04 -13.81
C GLY A 14 4.70 8.59 -13.33
N ILE A 15 4.63 8.36 -12.01
CA ILE A 15 4.57 6.99 -11.44
C ILE A 15 3.17 6.53 -11.02
N LEU A 16 2.17 7.42 -11.07
CA LEU A 16 0.80 7.09 -10.66
C LEU A 16 0.19 5.96 -11.51
N GLU A 17 0.39 5.99 -12.83
CA GLU A 17 -0.08 4.91 -13.71
C GLU A 17 0.61 3.57 -13.41
N GLU A 18 1.89 3.59 -13.03
CA GLU A 18 2.63 2.38 -12.70
C GLU A 18 2.13 1.73 -11.40
N ILE A 19 1.77 2.57 -10.42
CA ILE A 19 1.12 2.13 -9.17
C ILE A 19 -0.23 1.47 -9.49
N GLN A 20 -1.05 2.10 -10.32
CA GLN A 20 -2.39 1.60 -10.68
C GLN A 20 -2.33 0.27 -11.46
N ARG A 21 -1.29 0.05 -12.27
CA ARG A 21 -1.12 -1.18 -13.06
C ARG A 21 -0.56 -2.36 -12.26
N LYS A 22 0.13 -2.12 -11.13
CA LYS A 22 0.72 -3.20 -10.32
C LYS A 22 -0.36 -3.94 -9.52
N ARG A 23 -0.69 -5.16 -9.96
CA ARG A 23 -1.43 -6.12 -9.13
C ARG A 23 -0.52 -6.69 -8.04
N LEU A 24 -0.95 -6.60 -6.79
CA LEU A 24 -0.36 -7.38 -5.70
C LEU A 24 -0.69 -8.86 -5.94
N THR A 25 0.27 -9.62 -6.48
CA THR A 25 0.18 -11.08 -6.48
C THR A 25 0.50 -11.57 -5.07
N THR A 26 -0.47 -12.16 -4.39
CA THR A 26 -0.23 -12.76 -3.07
C THR A 26 0.63 -14.00 -3.27
N SER A 27 1.83 -13.99 -2.71
CA SER A 27 2.62 -15.20 -2.45
C SER A 27 1.79 -16.21 -1.63
N GLU A 28 2.20 -17.49 -1.66
CA GLU A 28 1.47 -18.61 -1.08
C GLU A 28 0.87 -18.28 0.30
N MET A 29 -0.45 -18.34 0.37
CA MET A 29 -1.21 -18.00 1.56
C MET A 29 -1.21 -19.17 2.55
N PRO A 30 -0.89 -18.97 3.83
CA PRO A 30 -1.03 -20.01 4.84
C PRO A 30 -2.47 -20.56 4.88
N ALA A 31 -2.62 -21.89 4.95
CA ALA A 31 -3.95 -22.53 4.94
C ALA A 31 -4.89 -22.01 6.03
N SER A 32 -4.35 -21.67 7.21
CA SER A 32 -5.12 -21.09 8.32
C SER A 32 -5.69 -19.71 7.98
N LEU A 33 -5.00 -18.90 7.18
CA LEU A 33 -5.50 -17.62 6.70
C LEU A 33 -6.56 -17.82 5.62
N TYR A 34 -6.35 -18.77 4.70
CA TYR A 34 -7.34 -19.11 3.68
C TYR A 34 -8.68 -19.56 4.28
N ILE A 35 -8.64 -20.44 5.29
CA ILE A 35 -9.85 -20.91 5.99
C ILE A 35 -10.59 -19.73 6.64
N LYS A 36 -9.87 -18.80 7.26
CA LYS A 36 -10.48 -17.59 7.86
C LYS A 36 -11.14 -16.70 6.81
N LEU A 37 -10.53 -16.54 5.64
CA LEU A 37 -11.12 -15.78 4.53
C LEU A 37 -12.37 -16.47 3.97
N VAL A 38 -12.37 -17.80 3.86
CA VAL A 38 -13.57 -18.57 3.46
C VAL A 38 -14.69 -18.40 4.48
N ALA A 39 -14.40 -18.49 5.78
CA ALA A 39 -15.41 -18.26 6.83
C ALA A 39 -15.98 -16.84 6.77
N ALA A 40 -15.12 -15.83 6.56
CA ALA A 40 -15.54 -14.44 6.38
C ALA A 40 -16.36 -14.24 5.09
N SER A 41 -16.01 -14.92 4.00
CA SER A 41 -16.77 -14.91 2.75
C SER A 41 -18.20 -15.43 2.94
N ILE A 42 -18.34 -16.55 3.65
CA ILE A 42 -19.65 -17.13 4.00
C ILE A 42 -20.45 -16.16 4.88
N ALA A 43 -19.84 -15.65 5.95
CA ALA A 43 -20.51 -14.78 6.91
C ALA A 43 -20.96 -13.44 6.32
N THR A 44 -20.15 -12.86 5.42
CA THR A 44 -20.40 -11.55 4.81
C THR A 44 -21.09 -11.62 3.45
N LYS A 45 -21.29 -12.82 2.90
CA LYS A 45 -21.84 -13.08 1.56
C LYS A 45 -21.05 -12.37 0.45
N LYS A 46 -19.76 -12.11 0.67
CA LYS A 46 -18.83 -11.54 -0.31
C LYS A 46 -18.00 -12.65 -0.95
N ASN A 47 -17.61 -12.50 -2.20
CA ASN A 47 -16.58 -13.36 -2.79
C ASN A 47 -15.22 -13.13 -2.10
N LEU A 48 -14.27 -14.06 -2.25
CA LEU A 48 -12.97 -13.97 -1.59
C LEU A 48 -12.22 -12.67 -1.92
N SER A 49 -12.26 -12.20 -3.18
CA SER A 49 -11.65 -10.93 -3.58
C SER A 49 -12.24 -9.74 -2.82
N GLY A 50 -13.55 -9.69 -2.62
CA GLY A 50 -14.22 -8.64 -1.86
C GLY A 50 -13.90 -8.70 -0.37
N VAL A 51 -13.73 -9.90 0.20
CA VAL A 51 -13.26 -10.07 1.59
C VAL A 51 -11.83 -9.55 1.74
N ILE A 52 -10.93 -9.92 0.82
CA ILE A 52 -9.53 -9.47 0.83
C ILE A 52 -9.46 -7.95 0.70
N ALA A 53 -10.19 -7.35 -0.25
CA ALA A 53 -10.24 -5.91 -0.43
C ALA A 53 -10.68 -5.20 0.86
N THR A 54 -11.79 -5.64 1.47
CA THR A 54 -12.26 -5.08 2.74
C THR A 54 -11.24 -5.26 3.87
N ALA A 55 -10.57 -6.41 3.95
CA ALA A 55 -9.55 -6.65 4.98
C ALA A 55 -8.33 -5.73 4.81
N LEU A 56 -7.88 -5.51 3.58
CA LEU A 56 -6.78 -4.60 3.26
C LEU A 56 -7.14 -3.15 3.56
N GLU A 57 -8.31 -2.68 3.13
CA GLU A 57 -8.82 -1.33 3.44
C GLU A 57 -8.91 -1.12 4.95
N THR A 58 -9.49 -2.08 5.68
CA THR A 58 -9.64 -2.00 7.13
C THR A 58 -8.29 -1.96 7.83
N TYR A 59 -7.33 -2.78 7.39
CA TYR A 59 -5.98 -2.75 7.93
C TYR A 59 -5.31 -1.41 7.69
N ALA A 60 -5.37 -0.89 6.45
CA ALA A 60 -4.78 0.38 6.08
C ALA A 60 -5.34 1.53 6.92
N MET A 61 -6.67 1.64 7.02
CA MET A 61 -7.33 2.68 7.82
C MET A 61 -6.96 2.60 9.31
N ARG A 62 -6.93 1.40 9.90
CA ARG A 62 -6.66 1.23 11.34
C ARG A 62 -5.22 1.55 11.74
N ASN A 63 -4.28 1.41 10.82
CA ASN A 63 -2.84 1.59 11.11
C ASN A 63 -2.25 2.84 10.43
N GLN A 64 -3.08 3.61 9.73
CA GLN A 64 -2.67 4.75 8.92
C GLN A 64 -1.83 5.76 9.71
N ASP A 65 -2.35 6.24 10.84
CA ASP A 65 -1.67 7.26 11.65
C ASP A 65 -0.35 6.76 12.21
N LYS A 66 -0.34 5.53 12.75
CA LYS A 66 0.87 4.90 13.28
C LYS A 66 1.96 4.77 12.20
N HIS A 67 1.59 4.27 11.03
CA HIS A 67 2.54 4.13 9.92
C HIS A 67 3.05 5.51 9.44
N PHE A 68 2.19 6.53 9.42
CA PHE A 68 2.62 7.88 9.07
C PHE A 68 3.55 8.50 10.10
N ASP A 69 3.35 8.26 11.39
CA ASP A 69 4.27 8.74 12.41
C ASP A 69 5.64 8.08 12.29
N GLU A 70 5.69 6.78 12.01
CA GLU A 70 6.94 6.08 11.69
C GLU A 70 7.63 6.67 10.45
N LEU A 71 6.88 6.95 9.38
CA LEU A 71 7.40 7.56 8.16
C LEU A 71 7.85 9.00 8.35
N ARG A 72 7.19 9.78 9.21
CA ARG A 72 7.61 11.15 9.58
C ARG A 72 8.97 11.14 10.26
N LEU A 73 9.20 10.20 11.17
CA LEU A 73 10.50 10.06 11.83
C LEU A 73 11.61 9.74 10.82
N GLN A 74 11.33 8.86 9.84
CA GLN A 74 12.28 8.53 8.78
C GLN A 74 12.55 9.71 7.84
N ALA A 75 11.52 10.48 7.49
CA ALA A 75 11.66 11.69 6.69
C ALA A 75 12.49 12.76 7.40
N ALA A 76 12.21 12.98 8.69
CA ALA A 76 12.95 13.91 9.54
C ALA A 76 14.43 13.50 9.69
N ALA A 77 14.70 12.21 9.88
CA ALA A 77 16.08 11.67 9.91
C ALA A 77 16.83 11.88 8.59
N SER A 78 16.10 12.01 7.47
CA SER A 78 16.65 12.28 6.14
C SER A 78 16.68 13.77 5.78
N GLY A 79 16.26 14.65 6.69
CA GLY A 79 16.17 16.10 6.44
C GLY A 79 15.15 16.52 5.39
N LYS A 80 14.14 15.67 5.10
CA LYS A 80 13.14 15.88 4.04
C LYS A 80 11.76 16.08 4.65
N SER A 81 10.87 16.75 3.91
CA SER A 81 9.45 16.69 4.22
C SER A 81 8.94 15.25 4.03
N LEU A 82 7.85 14.89 4.71
CA LEU A 82 7.24 13.57 4.57
C LEU A 82 6.88 13.25 3.12
N GLU A 83 6.33 14.22 2.41
CA GLU A 83 5.91 14.12 1.01
C GLU A 83 7.12 13.89 0.09
N GLN A 84 8.19 14.68 0.25
CA GLN A 84 9.43 14.52 -0.52
C GLN A 84 10.07 13.15 -0.27
N TYR A 85 10.12 12.72 0.99
CA TYR A 85 10.62 11.42 1.37
C TYR A 85 9.82 10.28 0.72
N LEU A 86 8.49 10.35 0.77
CA LEU A 86 7.62 9.32 0.21
C LEU A 86 7.72 9.23 -1.31
N VAL A 87 7.75 10.36 -2.02
CA VAL A 87 7.90 10.38 -3.48
C VAL A 87 9.17 9.65 -3.90
N GLU A 88 10.29 9.93 -3.25
CA GLU A 88 11.58 9.32 -3.56
C GLU A 88 11.62 7.82 -3.25
N VAL A 89 11.10 7.42 -2.09
CA VAL A 89 11.06 6.01 -1.68
C VAL A 89 10.13 5.20 -2.59
N ILE A 90 8.96 5.75 -2.95
CA ILE A 90 8.02 5.10 -3.85
C ILE A 90 8.64 4.97 -5.25
N ALA A 91 9.20 6.05 -5.81
CA ALA A 91 9.86 6.02 -7.11
C ALA A 91 11.00 4.97 -7.15
N THR A 92 11.86 4.97 -6.13
CA THR A 92 12.97 4.00 -6.01
C THR A 92 12.47 2.56 -5.95
N ARG A 93 11.40 2.30 -5.19
CA ARG A 93 10.84 0.95 -5.01
C ARG A 93 10.14 0.45 -6.27
N LEU A 94 9.56 1.34 -7.05
CA LEU A 94 8.96 1.01 -8.34
C LEU A 94 10.04 0.72 -9.40
N GLN A 95 11.11 1.53 -9.46
CA GLN A 95 12.25 1.34 -10.35
C GLN A 95 13.04 0.06 -10.05
N LYS A 96 13.32 -0.26 -8.78
CA LYS A 96 14.03 -1.51 -8.39
C LYS A 96 13.32 -2.79 -8.81
N LYS A 97 12.00 -2.76 -9.03
CA LYS A 97 11.23 -3.91 -9.51
C LYS A 97 11.17 -4.03 -11.05
N GLY A 98 11.64 -3.01 -11.78
CA GLY A 98 11.81 -3.06 -13.23
C GLY A 98 13.07 -3.82 -13.66
N ASP A 99 14.08 -3.89 -12.80
CA ASP A 99 15.37 -4.56 -13.05
C ASP A 99 15.43 -6.02 -12.54
N GLU A 100 14.40 -6.51 -11.85
CA GLU A 100 14.28 -7.92 -11.39
C GLU A 100 13.31 -8.75 -12.25
N VAL A 101 13.39 -8.62 -13.58
CA VAL A 101 12.73 -9.52 -14.55
C VAL A 101 13.76 -10.22 -15.43
#